data_AF-A0A2J4XXC8-F1
#
_entry.id   AF-A0A2J4XXC8-F1
#
_cell.length_a   1.000
_cell.length_b   1.000
_cell.length_c   1.000
_cell.angle_alpha   90.00
_cell.angle_beta   90.00
_cell.angle_gamma   90.00
#
_symmetry.space_group_name_H-M   'P 1'
#
loop_
_entity.id
_entity.type
_entity.pdbx_description
1 polymer ?
#
loop_
_entity_poly.entity_id
_entity_poly.type
_entity_poly.pdbx_seq_one_letter_code
_entity_poly.pdbx_strand_id
1 'polypeptide(L)'
;DRIFANALIPEANANTGWQQNSRQVISMTQCFGCWTQCGVRVRVDSEKGEVLRIAGNPYHPLSHEHHLDSSIPFSTAMAQLAGESGLDARSTACARGATQLEGLYSPLRLLEPMKRAGKRGEGKWQRISFEQLVKEVVEGGDLFGEGHVDGLRAIHDPIAPVDPRHPGFGPKTNQLLVTNTSDDGRDTFLRRFALNSFGSKNFGAHGSYCGLAYRAGSGALMGDLDKNPHVKPDWDNVEFAMFMG
;
A
#
# COMPACT_ATOMS: atom_id res chain seq x y z
N ASP A 1 9.02 -37.46 1.94
CA ASP A 1 9.28 -37.77 3.36
C ASP A 1 7.98 -37.55 4.15
N ARG A 2 7.52 -38.52 4.93
CA ARG A 2 6.26 -38.42 5.70
C ARG A 2 6.31 -37.33 6.78
N ILE A 3 7.50 -36.89 7.17
CA ILE A 3 7.69 -35.88 8.22
C ILE A 3 7.64 -34.46 7.65
N PHE A 4 8.19 -34.24 6.44
CA PHE A 4 8.33 -32.90 5.87
C PHE A 4 7.31 -32.53 4.80
N ALA A 5 6.48 -33.47 4.32
CA ALA A 5 5.34 -33.25 3.42
C ALA A 5 5.58 -32.12 2.36
N ASN A 6 4.88 -30.99 2.51
CA ASN A 6 4.92 -29.81 1.64
C ASN A 6 5.75 -28.65 2.24
N ALA A 7 6.65 -28.93 3.19
CA ALA A 7 7.50 -27.92 3.78
C ALA A 7 8.39 -27.26 2.72
N LEU A 8 8.50 -25.94 2.80
CA LEU A 8 9.42 -25.18 1.97
C LEU A 8 10.86 -25.58 2.29
N ILE A 9 11.70 -25.61 1.25
CA ILE A 9 13.15 -25.75 1.44
C ILE A 9 13.64 -24.62 2.34
N PRO A 10 14.47 -24.88 3.37
CA PRO A 10 15.00 -23.84 4.26
C PRO A 10 15.68 -22.68 3.50
N GLU A 11 15.59 -21.47 4.06
CA GLU A 11 16.24 -20.27 3.50
C GLU A 11 17.76 -20.28 3.67
N ALA A 12 18.27 -21.02 4.64
CA ALA A 12 19.69 -21.18 4.92
C ALA A 12 19.97 -22.43 5.76
N ASN A 13 21.24 -22.82 5.84
CA ASN A 13 21.78 -23.62 6.93
C ASN A 13 22.45 -22.67 7.93
N ALA A 14 22.19 -22.85 9.23
CA ALA A 14 22.74 -22.00 10.29
C ALA A 14 23.63 -22.76 11.30
N ASN A 15 23.90 -24.06 11.10
CA ASN A 15 24.58 -24.90 12.09
C ASN A 15 26.02 -24.45 12.39
N THR A 16 26.73 -23.94 11.37
CA THR A 16 28.11 -23.46 11.48
C THR A 16 28.22 -21.97 11.12
N GLY A 17 27.12 -21.24 11.27
CA GLY A 17 26.95 -19.87 10.76
C GLY A 17 26.01 -19.82 9.56
N TRP A 18 25.60 -18.62 9.18
CA TRP A 18 24.61 -18.40 8.12
C TRP A 18 25.17 -18.75 6.74
N GLN A 19 24.58 -19.77 6.12
CA GLN A 19 24.83 -20.19 4.74
C GLN A 19 23.52 -20.12 3.97
N GLN A 20 23.28 -18.99 3.28
CA GLN A 20 22.05 -18.78 2.52
C GLN A 20 21.90 -19.83 1.41
N ASN A 21 20.67 -20.30 1.22
CA ASN A 21 20.31 -21.13 0.10
C ASN A 21 20.40 -20.32 -1.21
N SER A 22 21.31 -20.71 -2.12
CA SER A 22 21.55 -19.99 -3.37
C SER A 22 20.34 -19.94 -4.32
N ARG A 23 19.34 -20.80 -4.12
CA ARG A 23 18.07 -20.79 -4.88
C ARG A 23 17.03 -19.83 -4.32
N GLN A 24 17.36 -19.08 -3.26
CA GLN A 24 16.46 -18.11 -2.67
C GLN A 24 17.14 -16.75 -2.47
N VAL A 25 16.41 -15.69 -2.78
CA VAL A 25 16.76 -14.32 -2.41
C VAL A 25 15.93 -13.91 -1.20
N ILE A 26 16.57 -13.25 -0.23
CA ILE A 26 15.88 -12.61 0.89
C ILE A 26 15.91 -11.11 0.64
N SER A 27 14.73 -10.52 0.53
CA SER A 27 14.57 -9.07 0.35
C SER A 27 13.88 -8.46 1.55
N MET A 28 14.45 -7.39 2.08
CA MET A 28 13.85 -6.60 3.15
C MET A 28 12.94 -5.53 2.52
N THR A 29 11.69 -5.48 2.96
CA THR A 29 10.70 -4.52 2.46
C THR A 29 9.69 -4.17 3.55
N GLN A 30 8.63 -3.46 3.21
CA GLN A 30 7.59 -3.01 4.11
C GLN A 30 6.24 -3.67 3.81
N CYS A 31 5.50 -4.03 4.85
CA CYS A 31 4.16 -4.57 4.74
C CYS A 31 3.12 -3.45 4.63
N PHE A 32 2.24 -3.51 3.63
CA PHE A 32 1.11 -2.58 3.46
C PHE A 32 -0.24 -3.21 3.84
N GLY A 33 -0.25 -4.24 4.70
CA GLY A 33 -1.49 -4.91 5.12
C GLY A 33 -2.28 -4.15 6.19
N CYS A 34 -1.64 -3.19 6.85
CA CYS A 34 -2.27 -2.25 7.78
C CYS A 34 -1.37 -1.01 7.95
N TRP A 35 -1.83 -0.05 8.74
CA TRP A 35 -1.12 1.22 8.97
C TRP A 35 -0.01 1.15 10.03
N THR A 36 0.29 -0.02 10.58
CA THR A 36 1.54 -0.20 11.35
C THR A 36 2.75 -0.22 10.41
N GLN A 37 2.59 -0.62 9.15
CA GLN A 37 3.67 -0.62 8.15
C GLN A 37 4.95 -1.33 8.63
N CYS A 38 4.79 -2.49 9.25
CA CYS A 38 5.91 -3.31 9.75
C CYS A 38 6.89 -3.68 8.64
N GLY A 39 8.18 -3.72 8.96
CA GLY A 39 9.18 -4.31 8.08
C GLY A 39 8.97 -5.81 7.95
N VAL A 40 9.15 -6.32 6.74
CA VAL A 40 9.07 -7.75 6.44
C VAL A 40 10.27 -8.19 5.63
N ARG A 41 10.68 -9.44 5.84
CA ARG A 41 11.61 -10.14 4.97
C ARG A 41 10.82 -11.08 4.07
N VAL A 42 11.09 -11.01 2.78
CA VAL A 42 10.42 -11.78 1.74
C VAL A 42 11.44 -12.72 1.13
N ARG A 43 11.15 -14.02 1.18
CA ARG A 43 11.90 -15.05 0.50
C ARG A 43 11.35 -15.24 -0.90
N VAL A 44 12.19 -15.16 -1.90
CA VAL A 44 11.84 -15.29 -3.33
C VAL A 44 12.63 -16.44 -3.93
N ASP A 45 11.97 -17.32 -4.68
CA ASP A 45 12.62 -18.33 -5.49
C ASP A 45 13.41 -17.67 -6.63
N SER A 46 14.70 -17.91 -6.70
CA SER A 46 15.59 -17.23 -7.66
C SER A 46 15.35 -17.64 -9.11
N GLU A 47 14.76 -18.83 -9.36
CA GLU A 47 14.54 -19.34 -10.71
C GLU A 47 13.18 -18.88 -11.24
N LYS A 48 12.14 -18.97 -10.42
CA LYS A 48 10.76 -18.63 -10.80
C LYS A 48 10.40 -17.16 -10.56
N GLY A 49 11.15 -16.47 -9.68
CA GLY A 49 10.79 -15.13 -9.22
C GLY A 49 9.54 -15.12 -8.33
N GLU A 50 9.22 -16.25 -7.68
CA GLU A 50 8.00 -16.40 -6.88
C GLU A 50 8.28 -16.21 -5.38
N VAL A 51 7.39 -15.50 -4.68
CA VAL A 51 7.44 -15.33 -3.23
C VAL A 51 7.10 -16.66 -2.56
N LEU A 52 8.05 -17.17 -1.78
CA LEU A 52 7.91 -18.42 -1.04
C LEU A 52 7.31 -18.20 0.35
N ARG A 53 7.78 -17.18 1.07
CA ARG A 53 7.36 -16.89 2.44
C ARG A 53 7.68 -15.46 2.85
N ILE A 54 6.83 -14.91 3.71
CA ILE A 54 6.99 -13.59 4.32
C ILE A 54 7.14 -13.78 5.83
N ALA A 55 8.12 -13.12 6.43
CA ALA A 55 8.36 -13.09 7.88
C ALA A 55 8.77 -11.67 8.31
N GLY A 56 9.01 -11.42 9.60
CA GLY A 56 9.40 -10.09 10.07
C GLY A 56 10.82 -9.71 9.63
N ASN A 57 11.06 -8.42 9.42
CA ASN A 57 12.41 -7.89 9.21
C ASN A 57 13.07 -7.59 10.58
N PRO A 58 14.18 -8.24 10.96
CA PRO A 58 14.79 -8.00 12.27
C PRO A 58 15.38 -6.61 12.44
N TYR A 59 15.67 -5.90 11.35
CA TYR A 59 16.19 -4.54 11.41
C TYR A 59 15.11 -3.49 11.65
N HIS A 60 13.83 -3.87 11.59
CA HIS A 60 12.73 -2.92 11.59
C HIS A 60 12.03 -2.87 12.96
N PRO A 61 11.92 -1.69 13.59
CA PRO A 61 11.41 -1.54 14.97
C PRO A 61 9.95 -2.01 15.12
N LEU A 62 9.17 -1.95 14.04
CA LEU A 62 7.75 -2.36 14.07
C LEU A 62 7.51 -3.85 13.81
N SER A 63 8.55 -4.66 13.61
CA SER A 63 8.44 -6.12 13.46
C SER A 63 9.32 -6.89 14.44
N HIS A 64 10.00 -6.19 15.34
CA HIS A 64 10.89 -6.76 16.34
C HIS A 64 10.98 -5.81 17.53
N GLU A 65 10.76 -6.34 18.74
CA GLU A 65 10.82 -5.58 20.00
C GLU A 65 12.21 -4.97 20.21
N HIS A 66 13.25 -5.82 20.25
CA HIS A 66 14.66 -5.40 20.26
C HIS A 66 15.29 -5.44 18.87
N HIS A 67 14.77 -4.64 17.93
CA HIS A 67 15.26 -4.63 16.55
C HIS A 67 16.78 -4.46 16.45
N LEU A 68 17.37 -5.10 15.45
CA LEU A 68 18.79 -5.05 15.18
C LEU A 68 19.19 -3.73 14.52
N ASP A 69 20.34 -3.20 14.89
CA ASP A 69 20.91 -2.05 14.20
C ASP A 69 21.22 -2.41 12.74
N SER A 70 20.92 -1.49 11.83
CA SER A 70 21.16 -1.66 10.39
C SER A 70 22.64 -1.79 10.01
N SER A 71 23.56 -1.44 10.91
CA SER A 71 25.00 -1.66 10.75
C SER A 71 25.41 -3.12 10.96
N ILE A 72 24.57 -3.95 11.58
CA ILE A 72 24.88 -5.37 11.81
C ILE A 72 24.92 -6.08 10.45
N PRO A 73 25.96 -6.88 10.16
CA PRO A 73 26.04 -7.62 8.90
C PRO A 73 24.86 -8.58 8.70
N PHE A 74 24.36 -8.66 7.47
CA PHE A 74 23.23 -9.49 7.09
C PHE A 74 23.31 -10.94 7.60
N SER A 75 24.43 -11.61 7.36
CA SER A 75 24.63 -13.00 7.79
C SER A 75 24.57 -13.15 9.31
N THR A 76 25.09 -12.18 10.07
CA THR A 76 25.04 -12.16 11.53
C THR A 76 23.61 -12.00 12.02
N ALA A 77 22.87 -11.03 11.48
CA ALA A 77 21.47 -10.82 11.84
C ALA A 77 20.61 -12.05 11.53
N MET A 78 20.78 -12.67 10.36
CA MET A 78 20.01 -13.86 9.98
C MET A 78 20.38 -15.09 10.83
N ALA A 79 21.64 -15.24 11.22
CA ALA A 79 22.06 -16.31 12.13
C ALA A 79 21.40 -16.18 13.51
N GLN A 80 21.18 -14.96 14.01
CA GLN A 80 20.50 -14.72 15.30
C GLN A 80 19.03 -15.16 15.28
N LEU A 81 18.39 -15.16 14.09
CA LEU A 81 17.02 -15.64 13.91
C LEU A 81 16.89 -17.17 13.96
N ALA A 82 18.00 -17.89 13.85
CA ALA A 82 18.01 -19.34 13.81
C ALA A 82 18.14 -19.95 15.22
N GLY A 83 17.83 -21.24 15.32
CA GLY A 83 17.89 -21.97 16.58
C GLY A 83 16.73 -21.68 17.52
N GLU A 84 16.90 -22.04 18.79
CA GLU A 84 15.88 -21.95 19.85
C GLU A 84 16.27 -20.88 20.88
N SER A 85 16.57 -19.67 20.41
CA SER A 85 16.93 -18.50 21.24
C SER A 85 15.72 -17.82 21.91
N GLY A 86 14.55 -18.47 21.95
CA GLY A 86 13.34 -17.92 22.54
C GLY A 86 12.70 -16.83 21.67
N LEU A 87 12.19 -15.77 22.30
CA LEU A 87 11.50 -14.65 21.65
C LEU A 87 12.45 -13.49 21.33
N ASP A 88 13.57 -13.37 22.05
CA ASP A 88 14.46 -12.20 22.04
C ASP A 88 14.98 -11.82 20.66
N ALA A 89 15.30 -12.81 19.83
CA ALA A 89 15.80 -12.59 18.47
C ALA A 89 14.73 -12.78 17.38
N ARG A 90 13.45 -12.97 17.74
CA ARG A 90 12.40 -13.26 16.75
C ARG A 90 11.83 -11.97 16.15
N SER A 91 11.98 -11.85 14.84
CA SER A 91 11.16 -10.94 14.04
C SER A 91 9.99 -11.65 13.39
N THR A 92 8.78 -11.15 13.61
CA THR A 92 7.53 -11.80 13.18
C THR A 92 6.72 -10.94 12.21
N ALA A 93 5.85 -11.61 11.45
CA ALA A 93 4.79 -10.96 10.69
C ALA A 93 3.45 -11.47 11.25
N CYS A 94 2.47 -10.57 11.42
CA CYS A 94 1.11 -10.99 11.77
C CYS A 94 0.49 -11.81 10.62
N ALA A 95 -0.62 -12.51 10.88
CA ALA A 95 -1.29 -13.33 9.88
C ALA A 95 -1.53 -12.59 8.55
N ARG A 96 -2.02 -11.33 8.62
CA ARG A 96 -2.23 -10.48 7.44
C ARG A 96 -0.94 -10.23 6.65
N GLY A 97 0.17 -9.96 7.35
CA GLY A 97 1.47 -9.72 6.71
C GLY A 97 2.04 -10.99 6.08
N ALA A 98 1.91 -12.12 6.77
CA ALA A 98 2.39 -13.42 6.30
C ALA A 98 1.64 -13.93 5.07
N THR A 99 0.37 -13.55 4.87
CA THR A 99 -0.48 -13.99 3.76
C THR A 99 -0.56 -13.01 2.59
N GLN A 100 0.21 -11.91 2.58
CA GLN A 100 0.18 -10.94 1.48
C GLN A 100 0.47 -11.54 0.10
N LEU A 101 1.20 -12.67 0.04
CA LEU A 101 1.44 -13.38 -1.22
C LEU A 101 0.16 -13.91 -1.88
N GLU A 102 -0.91 -14.16 -1.11
CA GLU A 102 -2.19 -14.63 -1.64
C GLU A 102 -2.85 -13.57 -2.52
N GLY A 103 -2.70 -12.29 -2.17
CA GLY A 103 -3.15 -11.18 -3.01
C GLY A 103 -2.30 -11.05 -4.27
N LEU A 104 -0.98 -11.24 -4.15
CA LEU A 104 -0.05 -11.17 -5.28
C LEU A 104 -0.35 -12.24 -6.35
N TYR A 105 -0.67 -13.46 -5.91
CA TYR A 105 -0.95 -14.62 -6.77
C TYR A 105 -2.44 -14.96 -6.89
N SER A 106 -3.32 -14.05 -6.47
CA SER A 106 -4.76 -14.28 -6.59
C SER A 106 -5.14 -14.53 -8.05
N PRO A 107 -5.94 -15.56 -8.35
CA PRO A 107 -6.49 -15.77 -9.70
C PRO A 107 -7.43 -14.64 -10.13
N LEU A 108 -7.86 -13.79 -9.19
CA LEU A 108 -8.71 -12.62 -9.43
C LEU A 108 -7.92 -11.32 -9.62
N ARG A 109 -6.58 -11.37 -9.60
CA ARG A 109 -5.75 -10.18 -9.76
C ARG A 109 -5.93 -9.58 -11.16
N LEU A 110 -6.23 -8.28 -11.21
CA LEU A 110 -6.30 -7.53 -12.46
C LEU A 110 -4.87 -7.26 -12.98
N LEU A 111 -4.58 -7.79 -14.17
CA LEU A 111 -3.26 -7.66 -14.82
C LEU A 111 -3.27 -6.70 -16.01
N GLU A 112 -4.46 -6.34 -16.49
CA GLU A 112 -4.66 -5.54 -17.69
C GLU A 112 -5.79 -4.54 -17.46
N PRO A 113 -5.77 -3.39 -18.15
CA PRO A 113 -6.92 -2.49 -18.19
C PRO A 113 -8.19 -3.20 -18.65
N MET A 114 -9.30 -2.88 -18.00
CA MET A 114 -10.61 -3.45 -18.32
C MET A 114 -11.64 -2.36 -18.56
N LYS A 115 -12.49 -2.58 -19.56
CA LYS A 115 -13.62 -1.72 -19.93
C LYS A 115 -14.92 -2.47 -19.80
N ARG A 116 -15.98 -1.77 -19.36
CA ARG A 116 -17.34 -2.31 -19.33
C ARG A 116 -17.81 -2.64 -20.75
N ALA A 117 -18.34 -3.85 -20.95
CA ALA A 117 -18.80 -4.37 -22.24
C ALA A 117 -20.33 -4.53 -22.35
N GLY A 118 -21.09 -4.01 -21.37
CA GLY A 118 -22.56 -4.11 -21.33
C GLY A 118 -23.21 -3.03 -20.46
N LYS A 119 -24.50 -3.22 -20.13
CA LYS A 119 -25.24 -2.25 -19.31
C LYS A 119 -24.64 -2.15 -17.91
N ARG A 120 -24.83 -0.99 -17.28
CA ARG A 120 -24.31 -0.71 -15.94
C ARG A 120 -24.91 -1.74 -14.96
N GLY A 121 -24.05 -2.38 -14.18
CA GLY A 121 -24.45 -3.41 -13.21
C GLY A 121 -24.46 -4.86 -13.74
N GLU A 122 -24.25 -5.11 -15.04
CA GLU A 122 -24.23 -6.49 -15.58
C GLU A 122 -22.94 -7.27 -15.27
N GLY A 123 -21.91 -6.62 -14.73
CA GLY A 123 -20.63 -7.27 -14.42
C GLY A 123 -19.84 -7.75 -15.65
N LYS A 124 -20.20 -7.29 -16.86
CA LYS A 124 -19.52 -7.65 -18.11
C LYS A 124 -18.36 -6.72 -18.41
N TRP A 125 -17.19 -7.30 -18.62
CA TRP A 125 -15.95 -6.57 -18.87
C TRP A 125 -15.17 -7.18 -20.03
N GLN A 126 -14.42 -6.34 -20.73
CA GLN A 126 -13.46 -6.73 -21.75
C GLN A 126 -12.10 -6.12 -21.45
N ARG A 127 -11.03 -6.82 -21.83
CA ARG A 127 -9.65 -6.31 -21.77
C ARG A 127 -9.44 -5.27 -22.85
N ILE A 128 -8.71 -4.21 -22.55
CA ILE A 128 -8.28 -3.18 -23.51
C ILE A 128 -6.79 -2.86 -23.29
N SER A 129 -6.15 -2.25 -24.29
CA SER A 129 -4.75 -1.82 -24.13
C SER A 129 -4.66 -0.57 -23.23
N PHE A 130 -3.46 -0.29 -22.72
CA PHE A 130 -3.19 0.96 -21.99
C PHE A 130 -3.38 2.19 -22.88
N GLU A 131 -2.99 2.12 -24.16
CA GLU A 131 -3.16 3.21 -25.12
C GLU A 131 -4.64 3.51 -25.35
N GLN A 132 -5.48 2.47 -25.46
CA GLN A 132 -6.93 2.64 -25.56
C GLN A 132 -7.50 3.25 -24.27
N LEU A 133 -7.11 2.74 -23.09
CA LEU A 133 -7.55 3.31 -21.82
C LEU A 133 -7.23 4.80 -21.73
N VAL A 134 -5.99 5.19 -22.02
CA VAL A 134 -5.56 6.59 -21.97
C VAL A 134 -6.33 7.43 -22.97
N LYS A 135 -6.48 6.97 -24.22
CA LYS A 135 -7.24 7.69 -25.25
C LYS A 135 -8.69 7.89 -24.84
N GLU A 136 -9.36 6.85 -24.37
CA GLU A 136 -10.78 6.93 -24.00
C GLU A 136 -11.01 7.81 -22.76
N VAL A 137 -10.14 7.73 -21.74
CA VAL A 137 -10.23 8.59 -20.54
C VAL A 137 -9.97 10.06 -20.89
N VAL A 138 -9.02 10.34 -21.78
CA VAL A 138 -8.65 11.72 -22.15
C VAL A 138 -9.67 12.33 -23.11
N GLU A 139 -10.05 11.61 -24.17
CA GLU A 139 -10.86 12.17 -25.26
C GLU A 139 -12.37 11.98 -25.05
N GLY A 140 -12.79 10.98 -24.28
CA GLY A 140 -14.20 10.64 -24.14
C GLY A 140 -14.80 10.03 -25.41
N GLY A 141 -16.11 10.21 -25.61
CA GLY A 141 -16.87 9.66 -26.74
C GLY A 141 -18.06 8.80 -26.32
N ASP A 142 -18.71 8.13 -27.28
CA ASP A 142 -19.75 7.13 -26.97
C ASP A 142 -19.11 5.79 -26.61
N LEU A 143 -18.50 5.75 -25.42
CA LEU A 143 -17.67 4.63 -24.98
C LEU A 143 -18.50 3.37 -24.67
N PHE A 144 -19.80 3.51 -24.44
CA PHE A 144 -20.67 2.45 -23.90
C PHE A 144 -21.95 2.23 -24.71
N GLY A 145 -22.15 2.93 -25.83
CA GLY A 145 -23.41 2.89 -26.60
C GLY A 145 -24.58 3.53 -25.84
N GLU A 146 -24.28 4.41 -24.89
CA GLU A 146 -25.23 5.09 -24.00
C GLU A 146 -25.23 6.61 -24.26
N GLY A 147 -24.51 7.06 -25.29
CA GLY A 147 -24.32 8.46 -25.62
C GLY A 147 -22.92 8.98 -25.26
N HIS A 148 -22.67 10.24 -25.61
CA HIS A 148 -21.38 10.87 -25.40
C HIS A 148 -21.04 11.00 -23.91
N VAL A 149 -19.81 10.65 -23.55
CA VAL A 149 -19.20 10.90 -22.25
C VAL A 149 -18.02 11.83 -22.44
N ASP A 150 -18.00 12.93 -21.70
CA ASP A 150 -16.89 13.87 -21.68
C ASP A 150 -15.62 13.19 -21.14
N GLY A 151 -14.52 13.30 -21.89
CA GLY A 151 -13.19 12.93 -21.41
C GLY A 151 -12.52 14.07 -20.63
N LEU A 152 -11.34 13.80 -20.06
CA LEU A 152 -10.56 14.80 -19.33
C LEU A 152 -10.30 16.08 -20.15
N ARG A 153 -10.12 15.96 -21.47
CA ARG A 153 -9.90 17.11 -22.36
C ARG A 153 -11.11 18.04 -22.41
N ALA A 154 -12.32 17.50 -22.43
CA ALA A 154 -13.55 18.29 -22.50
C ALA A 154 -13.80 19.13 -21.24
N ILE A 155 -13.33 18.65 -20.08
CA ILE A 155 -13.49 19.32 -18.78
C ILE A 155 -12.25 20.10 -18.33
N HIS A 156 -11.18 20.14 -19.14
CA HIS A 156 -9.96 20.88 -18.83
C HIS A 156 -10.07 22.34 -19.28
N ASP A 157 -10.66 23.17 -18.43
CA ASP A 157 -10.64 24.63 -18.54
C ASP A 157 -10.39 25.26 -17.16
N PRO A 158 -9.18 25.76 -16.88
CA PRO A 158 -8.80 26.30 -15.58
C PRO A 158 -9.33 27.73 -15.35
N ILE A 159 -10.03 28.33 -16.32
CA ILE A 159 -10.51 29.72 -16.27
C ILE A 159 -12.04 29.77 -16.21
N ALA A 160 -12.72 29.07 -17.13
CA ALA A 160 -14.17 29.16 -17.22
C ALA A 160 -14.84 28.55 -15.98
N PRO A 161 -15.86 29.20 -15.39
CA PRO A 161 -16.56 28.66 -14.23
C PRO A 161 -17.31 27.37 -14.60
N VAL A 162 -17.35 26.42 -13.68
CA VAL A 162 -18.13 25.18 -13.85
C VAL A 162 -19.63 25.44 -14.01
N ASP A 163 -20.16 26.42 -13.27
CA ASP A 163 -21.52 26.96 -13.44
C ASP A 163 -21.43 28.50 -13.51
N PRO A 164 -21.76 29.12 -14.65
CA PRO A 164 -21.77 30.58 -14.79
C PRO A 164 -22.67 31.30 -13.78
N ARG A 165 -23.71 30.64 -13.26
CA ARG A 165 -24.61 31.19 -12.22
C ARG A 165 -24.02 31.11 -10.82
N HIS A 166 -23.03 30.25 -10.62
CA HIS A 166 -22.37 30.00 -9.33
C HIS A 166 -20.84 29.98 -9.51
N PRO A 167 -20.21 31.10 -9.91
CA PRO A 167 -18.78 31.15 -10.19
C PRO A 167 -17.90 30.78 -8.99
N GLY A 168 -18.43 30.86 -7.76
CA GLY A 168 -17.73 30.43 -6.54
C GLY A 168 -17.41 28.93 -6.47
N PHE A 169 -18.04 28.09 -7.29
CA PHE A 169 -17.69 26.66 -7.41
C PHE A 169 -16.34 26.45 -8.12
N GLY A 170 -15.79 27.50 -8.71
CA GLY A 170 -14.48 27.49 -9.35
C GLY A 170 -14.50 27.02 -10.81
N PRO A 171 -13.32 26.74 -11.37
CA PRO A 171 -13.16 26.46 -12.78
C PRO A 171 -13.77 25.12 -13.20
N LYS A 172 -13.97 24.92 -14.51
CA LYS A 172 -14.47 23.67 -15.10
C LYS A 172 -13.61 22.47 -14.71
N THR A 173 -12.30 22.66 -14.50
CA THR A 173 -11.38 21.63 -14.00
C THR A 173 -11.81 21.01 -12.67
N ASN A 174 -12.56 21.73 -11.83
CA ASN A 174 -13.12 21.17 -10.60
C ASN A 174 -14.17 20.07 -10.83
N GLN A 175 -14.61 19.81 -12.07
CA GLN A 175 -15.42 18.62 -12.37
C GLN A 175 -14.65 17.30 -12.15
N LEU A 176 -13.31 17.35 -12.18
CA LEU A 176 -12.48 16.18 -11.88
C LEU A 176 -12.28 16.03 -10.37
N LEU A 177 -12.79 14.93 -9.81
CA LEU A 177 -12.42 14.45 -8.48
C LEU A 177 -11.30 13.41 -8.61
N VAL A 178 -10.18 13.63 -7.91
CA VAL A 178 -9.12 12.62 -7.78
C VAL A 178 -9.11 12.12 -6.34
N THR A 179 -9.05 10.80 -6.16
CA THR A 179 -8.97 10.18 -4.85
C THR A 179 -7.95 9.06 -4.82
N ASN A 180 -7.36 8.83 -3.65
CA ASN A 180 -6.54 7.66 -3.37
C ASN A 180 -7.02 6.93 -2.13
N THR A 181 -6.71 5.64 -2.09
CA THR A 181 -7.10 4.73 -1.01
C THR A 181 -5.98 4.50 -0.01
N SER A 182 -4.73 4.81 -0.39
CA SER A 182 -3.54 4.48 0.37
C SER A 182 -2.46 5.54 0.22
N ASP A 183 -1.79 5.86 1.33
CA ASP A 183 -0.50 6.56 1.34
C ASP A 183 0.64 5.54 1.14
N ASP A 184 0.77 5.08 -0.09
CA ASP A 184 1.77 4.11 -0.55
C ASP A 184 2.92 4.80 -1.32
N GLY A 185 3.10 6.11 -1.09
CA GLY A 185 4.07 6.96 -1.78
C GLY A 185 3.58 7.55 -3.11
N ARG A 186 2.42 7.14 -3.63
CA ARG A 186 1.86 7.70 -4.89
C ARG A 186 1.07 8.99 -4.69
N ASP A 187 0.72 9.33 -3.45
CA ASP A 187 -0.06 10.52 -3.10
C ASP A 187 0.55 11.80 -3.69
N THR A 188 1.88 11.98 -3.57
CA THR A 188 2.59 13.12 -4.15
C THR A 188 2.39 13.25 -5.66
N PHE A 189 2.44 12.14 -6.39
CA PHE A 189 2.22 12.14 -7.84
C PHE A 189 0.77 12.52 -8.18
N LEU A 190 -0.19 11.92 -7.48
CA LEU A 190 -1.62 12.17 -7.71
C LEU A 190 -2.01 13.61 -7.36
N ARG A 191 -1.49 14.16 -6.26
CA ARG A 191 -1.68 15.57 -5.88
C ARG A 191 -1.09 16.50 -6.90
N ARG A 192 0.15 16.25 -7.34
CA ARG A 192 0.79 17.06 -8.38
C ARG A 192 -0.04 17.06 -9.65
N PHE A 193 -0.52 15.90 -10.08
CA PHE A 193 -1.39 15.80 -11.26
C PHE A 193 -2.70 16.58 -11.06
N ALA A 194 -3.44 16.31 -9.98
CA ALA A 194 -4.76 16.89 -9.76
C ALA A 194 -4.70 18.40 -9.53
N LEU A 195 -3.87 18.84 -8.58
CA LEU A 195 -3.83 20.22 -8.09
C LEU A 195 -3.01 21.13 -9.01
N ASN A 196 -1.85 20.67 -9.48
CA ASN A 196 -0.87 21.54 -10.14
C ASN A 196 -0.93 21.43 -11.67
N SER A 197 -1.17 20.23 -12.21
CA SER A 197 -1.19 20.02 -13.66
C SER A 197 -2.58 20.18 -14.25
N PHE A 198 -3.60 19.50 -13.69
CA PHE A 198 -4.97 19.58 -14.17
C PHE A 198 -5.72 20.79 -13.61
N GLY A 199 -5.31 21.30 -12.44
CA GLY A 199 -5.90 22.49 -11.83
C GLY A 199 -7.25 22.24 -11.15
N SER A 200 -7.56 21.00 -10.75
CA SER A 200 -8.71 20.71 -9.90
C SER A 200 -8.35 20.89 -8.44
N LYS A 201 -9.22 21.52 -7.64
CA LYS A 201 -9.10 21.53 -6.17
C LYS A 201 -9.72 20.31 -5.50
N ASN A 202 -10.43 19.47 -6.26
CA ASN A 202 -11.15 18.32 -5.75
C ASN A 202 -10.24 17.11 -5.65
N PHE A 203 -9.44 17.09 -4.58
CA PHE A 203 -8.63 15.95 -4.18
C PHE A 203 -9.13 15.40 -2.83
N GLY A 204 -9.53 14.14 -2.80
CA GLY A 204 -9.91 13.42 -1.59
C GLY A 204 -8.86 12.37 -1.21
N ALA A 205 -8.57 12.24 0.08
CA ALA A 205 -7.68 11.19 0.58
C ALA A 205 -8.42 10.27 1.55
N HIS A 206 -8.05 8.99 1.59
CA HIS A 206 -8.60 7.99 2.51
C HIS A 206 -8.61 8.42 3.99
N GLY A 207 -7.62 9.23 4.39
CA GLY A 207 -7.48 9.69 5.77
C GLY A 207 -8.70 10.43 6.33
N SER A 208 -9.50 11.10 5.48
CA SER A 208 -10.65 11.90 5.92
C SER A 208 -11.74 11.07 6.59
N TYR A 209 -11.94 9.82 6.17
CA TYR A 209 -12.95 8.91 6.73
C TYR A 209 -12.35 7.78 7.58
N CYS A 210 -11.03 7.55 7.51
CA CYS A 210 -10.37 6.55 8.34
C CYS A 210 -9.99 7.08 9.73
N GLY A 211 -9.28 8.20 9.81
CA GLY A 211 -8.60 8.61 11.05
C GLY A 211 -8.69 10.10 11.39
N LEU A 212 -9.36 10.91 10.58
CA LEU A 212 -9.38 12.36 10.75
C LEU A 212 -9.96 12.80 12.11
N ALA A 213 -11.02 12.16 12.60
CA ALA A 213 -11.60 12.51 13.90
C ALA A 213 -10.59 12.37 15.05
N TYR A 214 -9.87 11.23 15.09
CA TYR A 214 -8.78 11.00 16.04
C TYR A 214 -7.65 12.03 15.86
N ARG A 215 -7.24 12.28 14.60
CA ARG A 215 -6.17 13.21 14.26
C ARG A 215 -6.49 14.65 14.68
N ALA A 216 -7.70 15.12 14.41
CA ALA A 216 -8.16 16.45 14.77
C ALA A 216 -8.24 16.61 16.29
N GLY A 217 -8.77 15.60 17.00
CA GLY A 217 -8.79 15.61 18.47
C GLY A 217 -7.39 15.64 19.08
N SER A 218 -6.48 14.83 18.54
CA SER A 218 -5.07 14.80 18.94
C SER A 218 -4.35 16.13 18.66
N GLY A 219 -4.58 16.72 17.49
CA GLY A 219 -4.04 18.03 17.14
C GLY A 219 -4.59 19.16 18.01
N ALA A 220 -5.88 19.13 18.36
CA ALA A 220 -6.48 20.08 19.28
C ALA A 220 -5.87 19.95 20.69
N LEU A 221 -5.69 18.72 21.19
CA LEU A 221 -5.07 18.46 22.49
C LEU A 221 -3.62 18.96 22.55
N MET A 222 -2.85 18.76 21.49
CA MET A 222 -1.44 19.16 21.42
C MET A 222 -1.21 20.59 20.89
N GLY A 223 -2.26 21.31 20.53
CA GLY A 223 -2.18 22.69 20.06
C GLY A 223 -1.59 22.88 18.65
N ASP A 224 -1.69 21.88 17.77
CA ASP A 224 -1.18 21.95 16.38
C ASP A 224 -2.15 21.28 15.40
N LEU A 225 -3.18 22.00 14.96
CA LEU A 225 -4.16 21.50 13.99
C LEU A 225 -3.62 21.47 12.55
N ASP A 226 -2.52 22.17 12.27
CA ASP A 226 -1.90 22.20 10.95
C ASP A 226 -1.20 20.86 10.67
N LYS A 227 -0.48 20.33 11.67
CA LYS A 227 0.21 19.03 11.55
C LYS A 227 -0.65 17.85 11.99
N ASN A 228 -1.70 18.08 12.77
CA ASN A 228 -2.47 17.02 13.43
C ASN A 228 -1.56 15.95 14.06
N PRO A 229 -0.63 16.37 14.95
CA PRO A 229 0.31 15.45 15.57
C PRO A 229 -0.46 14.37 16.32
N HIS A 230 0.21 13.23 16.48
CA HIS A 230 -0.28 12.11 17.25
C HIS A 230 0.90 11.45 17.96
N VAL A 231 0.61 10.82 19.08
CA VAL A 231 1.58 10.08 19.87
C VAL A 231 1.32 8.58 19.75
N LYS A 232 2.36 7.79 20.01
CA LYS A 232 2.25 6.36 20.20
C LYS A 232 2.36 6.07 21.70
N PRO A 233 1.68 5.04 22.22
CA PRO A 233 1.91 4.59 23.59
C PRO A 233 3.38 4.23 23.78
N ASP A 234 3.93 4.60 24.94
CA ASP A 234 5.25 4.14 25.38
C ASP A 234 5.09 2.73 25.97
N TRP A 235 5.25 1.73 25.13
CA TRP A 235 5.06 0.33 25.51
C TRP A 235 6.09 -0.16 26.54
N ASP A 236 7.25 0.48 26.62
CA ASP A 236 8.34 0.05 27.50
C ASP A 236 8.11 0.50 28.95
N ASN A 237 7.34 1.59 29.14
CA ASN A 237 7.10 2.20 30.46
C ASN A 237 5.61 2.24 30.85
N VAL A 238 4.72 1.56 30.11
CA VAL A 238 3.28 1.56 30.41
C VAL A 238 2.95 0.73 31.65
N GLU A 239 2.44 1.37 32.71
CA GLU A 239 1.95 0.66 33.91
C GLU A 239 0.46 0.29 33.80
N PHE A 240 -0.30 1.07 33.02
CA PHE A 240 -1.72 0.86 32.81
C PHE A 240 -2.13 1.28 31.39
N ALA A 241 -2.83 0.38 30.68
CA ALA A 241 -3.34 0.63 29.33
C ALA A 241 -4.86 0.50 29.30
N MET A 242 -5.53 1.49 28.71
CA MET A 242 -6.96 1.47 28.44
C MET A 242 -7.22 1.55 26.94
N PHE A 243 -7.92 0.56 26.40
CA PHE A 243 -8.26 0.49 24.98
C PHE A 243 -9.73 0.88 24.80
N MET A 244 -9.95 2.03 24.17
CA MET A 244 -11.28 2.50 23.79
C MET A 244 -11.51 2.15 22.31
N GLY A 245 -12.42 1.21 22.07
CA GLY A 245 -12.66 0.56 20.77
C GLY A 245 -12.94 1.52 19.62
#